data_AF-A0A1G9XS39-F1
#
_entry.id   AF-A0A1G9XS39-F1
#
_cell.length_a   1.000
_cell.length_b   1.000
_cell.length_c   1.000
_cell.angle_alpha   90.00
_cell.angle_beta   90.00
_cell.angle_gamma   90.00
#
_symmetry.space_group_name_H-M   'P 1'
#
loop_
_entity.id
_entity.type
_entity.pdbx_description
1 polymer ?
#
loop_
_entity_poly.entity_id
_entity_poly.type
_entity_poly.pdbx_seq_one_letter_code
_entity_poly.pdbx_strand_id
1 'polypeptide(L)' 'MTVRNEDLFYCYSKKLADYIYHQSEIVPLTVAIEPKSGNVFSLFSRSKKLEQVLEQYSKRYDN' A
#
# COMPACT_ATOMS: atom_id res chain seq x y z
N MET A 1 19.88 -10.95 -3.25
CA MET A 1 19.19 -9.68 -3.51
C MET A 1 18.73 -9.15 -2.16
N THR A 2 19.02 -7.90 -1.83
CA THR A 2 18.68 -7.32 -0.51
C THR A 2 17.49 -6.38 -0.69
N VAL A 3 16.38 -6.64 0.00
CA VAL A 3 15.20 -5.76 0.00
C VAL A 3 15.47 -4.57 0.90
N ARG A 4 15.16 -3.36 0.43
CA ARG A 4 15.31 -2.09 1.16
C ARG A 4 13.95 -1.48 1.45
N ASN A 5 13.89 -0.54 2.40
CA ASN A 5 12.65 0.17 2.72
C ASN A 5 12.08 0.95 1.54
N GLU A 6 12.94 1.45 0.64
CA GLU A 6 12.53 2.13 -0.59
C GLU A 6 11.80 1.22 -1.58
N ASP A 7 11.95 -0.10 -1.46
CA ASP A 7 11.24 -1.10 -2.28
C ASP A 7 9.85 -1.43 -1.71
N LEU A 8 9.47 -0.84 -0.58
CA LEU A 8 8.27 -1.18 0.17
C LEU A 8 7.32 0.01 0.31
N PHE A 9 6.04 -0.30 0.39
CA PHE A 9 4.97 0.66 0.66
C PHE A 9 4.15 0.17 1.87
N TYR A 10 4.23 0.93 2.97
CA TYR A 10 3.48 0.67 4.19
C TYR A 10 2.15 1.44 4.15
N CYS A 11 1.05 0.72 3.97
CA CYS A 11 -0.28 1.31 3.89
C CYS A 11 -1.03 1.15 5.20
N TYR A 12 -1.22 2.25 5.94
CA TYR A 12 -2.01 2.27 7.18
C TYR A 12 -3.49 2.60 6.96
N SER A 13 -3.87 2.97 5.73
CA SER A 13 -5.26 3.28 5.39
C SER A 13 -5.96 2.04 4.82
N LYS A 14 -6.90 1.49 5.58
CA LYS A 14 -7.73 0.36 5.11
C LYS A 14 -8.41 0.67 3.77
N LYS A 15 -8.96 1.88 3.62
CA LYS A 15 -9.63 2.32 2.39
C LYS A 15 -8.70 2.31 1.18
N LEU A 16 -7.46 2.74 1.36
CA LEU A 16 -6.46 2.71 0.30
C LEU A 16 -6.00 1.27 -0.01
N ALA A 17 -5.78 0.45 1.01
CA ALA A 17 -5.42 -0.96 0.82
C ALA A 17 -6.51 -1.72 0.06
N ASP A 18 -7.78 -1.53 0.43
CA ASP A 18 -8.93 -2.11 -0.27
C ASP A 18 -8.99 -1.62 -1.73
N TYR A 19 -8.77 -0.31 -1.97
CA TYR A 19 -8.74 0.25 -3.32
C TYR A 19 -7.63 -0.35 -4.18
N ILE A 20 -6.41 -0.50 -3.62
CA ILE A 20 -5.27 -1.12 -4.32
C ILE A 20 -5.65 -2.54 -4.76
N TYR A 21 -6.20 -3.35 -3.85
CA TYR A 21 -6.62 -4.71 -4.17
C TYR A 21 -7.69 -4.73 -5.26
N HIS A 22 -8.78 -3.98 -5.10
CA HIS A 22 -9.92 -4.02 -6.02
C HIS A 22 -9.62 -3.44 -7.42
N GLN A 23 -8.71 -2.48 -7.55
CA GLN A 23 -8.39 -1.85 -8.84
C GLN A 23 -7.25 -2.51 -9.58
N SER A 24 -6.36 -3.21 -8.87
CA SER A 24 -5.11 -3.67 -9.47
C SER A 24 -4.77 -5.13 -9.21
N GLU A 25 -5.56 -5.80 -8.37
CA GLU A 25 -5.33 -7.18 -7.91
C GLU A 25 -3.96 -7.37 -7.21
N ILE A 26 -3.30 -6.27 -6.83
CA ILE A 26 -2.06 -6.30 -6.06
C ILE A 26 -2.42 -6.72 -4.63
N VAL A 27 -1.89 -7.86 -4.22
CA VAL A 27 -2.05 -8.41 -2.88
C VAL A 27 -0.92 -7.87 -1.99
N PRO A 28 -1.21 -7.51 -0.73
CA PRO A 28 -0.15 -7.17 0.21
C PRO A 28 0.77 -8.38 0.46
N LEU A 29 2.06 -8.11 0.62
CA LEU A 29 3.05 -9.07 1.09
C LEU A 29 2.71 -9.56 2.50
N THR A 30 2.21 -8.66 3.35
CA THR A 30 1.74 -8.99 4.69
C THR A 30 0.74 -7.96 5.19
N VAL A 31 -0.10 -8.38 6.13
CA VAL A 31 -0.95 -7.50 6.94
C VAL A 31 -0.59 -7.76 8.40
N ALA A 32 -0.14 -6.74 9.11
CA ALA A 32 0.40 -6.88 10.46
C ALA A 32 0.08 -5.65 11.33
N ILE A 33 0.32 -5.77 12.63
CA ILE A 33 0.18 -4.68 13.60
C ILE A 33 1.57 -4.09 13.86
N GLU A 34 1.73 -2.78 13.72
CA GLU A 34 2.94 -2.09 14.17
C GLU A 34 2.95 -2.09 15.71
N PRO A 35 3.94 -2.69 16.38
CA PRO A 35 3.91 -2.88 17.82
C PRO A 35 3.99 -1.59 18.63
N LYS A 36 4.54 -0.51 18.04
CA LYS A 36 4.69 0.79 18.71
C LYS A 36 3.38 1.57 18.76
N SER A 37 2.64 1.60 17.66
CA SER A 37 1.40 2.37 17.57
C SER A 37 0.14 1.52 17.79
N GLY A 38 0.25 0.19 17.66
CA GLY A 38 -0.90 -0.72 17.64
C GLY A 38 -1.70 -0.66 16.33
N ASN A 39 -1.27 0.12 15.34
CA ASN A 39 -1.99 0.27 14.09
C ASN A 39 -1.74 -0.90 13.15
N VAL A 40 -2.80 -1.34 12.46
CA VAL A 40 -2.70 -2.31 11.38
C VAL A 40 -2.15 -1.62 10.13
N PHE A 41 -1.23 -2.30 9.43
CA PHE A 41 -0.77 -1.90 8.10
C PHE A 41 -0.80 -3.07 7.13
N SER A 42 -0.99 -2.74 5.85
CA SER A 42 -0.78 -3.63 4.72
C SER A 42 0.54 -3.25 4.04
N LEU A 43 1.45 -4.20 3.88
CA LEU A 43 2.74 -4.00 3.24
C LEU A 43 2.66 -4.42 1.78
N PHE A 44 3.10 -3.57 0.87
CA PHE A 44 3.17 -3.89 -0.56
C PHE A 44 4.60 -3.75 -1.07
N SER A 45 4.97 -4.55 -2.07
CA SER A 45 6.16 -4.28 -2.87
C SER A 45 5.90 -3.08 -3.80
N ARG A 46 6.82 -2.11 -3.83
CA ARG A 46 6.75 -1.04 -4.82
C ARG A 46 6.94 -1.60 -6.22
N SER A 47 6.10 -1.11 -7.13
CA SER A 47 6.14 -1.45 -8.54
C SER A 47 5.52 -0.30 -9.34
N LYS A 48 5.84 -0.21 -10.63
CA LYS A 48 5.23 0.81 -11.51
C LYS A 48 3.70 0.75 -11.50
N LYS A 49 3.13 -0.46 -11.42
CA LYS A 49 1.69 -0.68 -11.34
C LYS A 49 1.11 -0.09 -10.05
N LEU A 50 1.78 -0.31 -8.91
CA LEU A 50 1.34 0.26 -7.63
C LEU A 50 1.36 1.79 -7.66
N GLU A 51 2.45 2.39 -8.15
CA GLU A 51 2.57 3.86 -8.24
C GLU A 51 1.44 4.49 -9.07
N GLN A 52 1.09 3.87 -10.21
CA GLN A 52 -0.03 4.31 -11.04
C GLN A 52 -1.38 4.28 -10.30
N VAL A 53 -1.62 3.26 -9.49
CA VAL A 53 -2.86 3.11 -8.71
C VAL A 53 -2.92 4.16 -7.59
N LEU A 54 -1.78 4.44 -6.94
CA LEU A 54 -1.69 5.48 -5.92
C LEU A 54 -1.96 6.87 -6.52
N GLU A 55 -1.43 7.15 -7.71
CA GLU A 55 -1.68 8.41 -8.42
C GLU A 55 -3.17 8.56 -8.79
N GLN A 56 -3.81 7.50 -9.28
CA GLN A 56 -5.25 7.49 -9.58
C GLN A 56 -6.09 7.74 -8.33
N TYR A 57 -5.70 7.17 -7.19
CA TYR A 57 -6.39 7.37 -5.93
C TYR A 57 -6.28 8.83 -5.46
N SER A 58 -5.08 9.42 -5.48
CA SER A 58 -4.87 10.84 -5.09
C SER A 58 -5.74 11.77 -5.94
N LYS A 59 -5.71 11.64 -7.27
CA LYS A 59 -6.54 12.47 -8.17
C LYS A 59 -8.04 12.36 -7.90
N ARG A 60 -8.51 11.25 -7.35
CA ARG A 60 -9.93 11.02 -7.03
C ARG A 60 -10.37 11.72 -5.73
N TYR A 61 -9.45 11.96 -4.80
CA TYR A 61 -9.76 12.46 -3.45
C TYR A 61 -9.21 13.87 -3.16
N ASP A 62 -8.40 14.44 -4.06
CA ASP A 62 -7.93 15.83 -4.02
C ASP A 62 -8.89 16.83 -4.73
N ASN A 63 -10.15 16.46 -4.98
CA ASN A 63 -11.25 17.35 -5.39
C ASN A 63 -12.37 17.31 -4.35
#